data_AF-A0A523GNN4-F1
#
_entry.id   AF-A0A523GNN4-F1
#
_cell.length_a   1.000
_cell.length_b   1.000
_cell.length_c   1.000
_cell.angle_alpha   90.00
_cell.angle_beta   90.00
_cell.angle_gamma   90.00
#
_symmetry.space_group_name_H-M   'P 1'
#
loop_
_entity.id
_entity.type
_entity.pdbx_description
1 polymer ?
#
loop_
_entity_poly.entity_id
_entity_poly.type
_entity_poly.pdbx_seq_one_letter_code
_entity_poly.pdbx_strand_id
1 'polypeptide(L)'
;MKKVYILPAVISLFIVSGCATYKARYSEDYTGTDRSSSSKEIEKTFYLIGDAGNATVSSGSPALNALQGLIKDKKTQGDYLIFLGDNIYEKGYSKENAAAETKAKDLIDEQINVAKSFDGKTIFIPGNHDWYSGLSGLKDQEKYVEKALGKNSFQPEKGCPIKKIDVTNSIVLLILDTQWYLSKWDDHPTMNDNCEIKTRDEFIDELEDELKKNNEKTILLAMHHPAYTYGPHGGSFSADKHLFPFQNKIPLPGIASIINQFRSQGGVSPQDRFNKRYDELMDRLTTLVQGNDRVIMVSGHEHSLQYIEDEGVKQIVSGSGSKNSSAMLGEHAKFVYGNQGFAVLDVFKDGSSVVNYYAAENGVASLIFSSEVYPATVEYDTSKLPASFESSTSVSTYEKEKTVKGKSYKWFWGDHYRDVYGIDVKVPIVTLDTLYGGLTIDRKGGGHQTRSLRLVDKNGRNFNLRGVKKSATRYLQTVLFTDSYVEDYFKETVTEDLILDFYTAGHPYTSFVVGPLSDAVGIYHTNPFLLYMPKHEGLGKYNAEFGDELYVIAERPDNGFLDNPSFGKPDAIESTTNMRKKLLKDEKYQVDEAAFIKARLFDMLLGDWD
;
A
#
# COMPACT_ATOMS: atom_id res chain seq x y z
N MET A 1 24.01 36.74 46.61
CA MET A 1 23.25 36.73 45.33
C MET A 1 23.85 35.68 44.40
N LYS A 2 23.41 34.42 44.49
CA LYS A 2 23.80 33.38 43.51
C LYS A 2 22.90 33.58 42.29
N LYS A 3 23.46 34.15 41.21
CA LYS A 3 22.74 34.26 39.93
C LYS A 3 22.58 32.85 39.37
N VAL A 4 21.34 32.44 39.26
CA VAL A 4 20.90 31.16 38.72
C VAL A 4 21.12 31.19 37.21
N TYR A 5 22.22 30.57 36.74
CA TYR A 5 22.53 30.39 35.31
C TYR A 5 21.73 29.23 34.68
N ILE A 6 20.46 29.05 35.06
CA ILE A 6 19.64 27.94 34.53
C ILE A 6 19.16 28.27 33.10
N LEU A 7 18.92 29.53 32.76
CA LEU A 7 18.37 29.90 31.45
C LEU A 7 19.35 29.72 30.27
N PRO A 8 20.65 30.10 30.36
CA PRO A 8 21.60 29.84 29.27
C PRO A 8 21.96 28.36 29.17
N ALA A 9 21.98 27.63 30.29
CA ALA A 9 22.29 26.20 30.32
C ALA A 9 21.18 25.36 29.68
N VAL A 10 19.91 25.73 29.85
CA VAL A 10 18.77 25.09 29.16
C VAL A 10 18.79 25.41 27.66
N ILE A 11 19.09 26.65 27.26
CA ILE A 11 19.21 27.02 25.83
C ILE A 11 20.40 26.33 25.16
N SER A 12 21.53 26.14 25.85
CA SER A 12 22.67 25.37 25.33
C SER A 12 22.43 23.85 25.31
N LEU A 13 21.56 23.30 26.18
CA LEU A 13 21.17 21.89 26.14
C LEU A 13 20.27 21.56 24.93
N PHE A 14 19.50 22.52 24.42
CA PHE A 14 18.65 22.34 23.23
C PHE A 14 19.41 22.40 21.89
N ILE A 15 20.72 22.67 21.88
CA ILE A 15 21.52 22.78 20.65
C ILE A 15 22.21 21.45 20.26
N VAL A 16 22.05 20.39 21.06
CA VAL A 16 22.75 19.10 20.85
C VAL A 16 21.85 17.97 20.33
N SER A 17 20.56 18.22 20.06
CA SER A 17 19.74 17.28 19.27
C SER A 17 20.01 17.51 17.78
N GLY A 18 20.57 16.50 17.10
CA GLY A 18 21.13 16.53 15.75
C GLY A 18 20.53 17.56 14.77
N CYS A 19 21.24 18.67 14.57
CA CYS A 19 20.86 19.67 13.57
C CYS A 19 20.77 19.05 12.17
N ALA A 20 19.72 19.40 11.42
CA ALA A 20 19.58 19.02 10.01
C ALA A 20 20.84 19.38 9.22
N THR A 21 21.29 18.46 8.37
CA THR A 21 22.60 18.49 7.71
C THR A 21 22.50 18.08 6.25
N TYR A 22 23.45 18.57 5.44
CA TYR A 22 23.64 18.13 4.06
C TYR A 22 24.51 16.86 3.94
N LYS A 23 25.37 16.61 4.94
CA LYS A 23 26.24 15.43 4.99
C LYS A 23 25.45 14.18 5.33
N ALA A 24 25.95 13.03 4.85
CA ALA A 24 25.38 11.73 5.16
C ALA A 24 25.43 11.47 6.67
N ARG A 25 24.33 10.95 7.21
CA ARG A 25 24.20 10.50 8.60
C ARG A 25 23.57 9.12 8.60
N TYR A 26 23.98 8.33 9.58
CA TYR A 26 23.61 6.93 9.73
C TYR A 26 23.16 6.70 11.17
N SER A 27 22.16 5.85 11.34
CA SER A 27 21.75 5.32 12.63
C SER A 27 22.90 4.58 13.34
N GLU A 28 22.87 4.53 14.67
CA GLU A 28 23.96 3.94 15.48
C GLU A 28 24.11 2.43 15.24
N ASP A 29 23.03 1.75 14.88
CA ASP A 29 22.98 0.32 14.55
C ASP A 29 23.43 0.01 13.11
N TYR A 30 23.80 1.03 12.32
CA TYR A 30 24.26 0.81 10.95
C TYR A 30 25.68 0.23 10.89
N THR A 31 25.79 -0.98 10.35
CA THR A 31 27.08 -1.70 10.27
C THR A 31 27.84 -1.52 8.96
N GLY A 32 27.37 -0.67 8.04
CA GLY A 32 28.19 -0.21 6.91
C GLY A 32 28.55 -1.23 5.83
N THR A 33 27.77 -2.29 5.62
CA THR A 33 28.08 -3.28 4.58
C THR A 33 27.44 -2.93 3.24
N ASP A 34 28.27 -2.85 2.20
CA ASP A 34 27.80 -2.90 0.81
C ASP A 34 27.15 -4.26 0.58
N ARG A 35 25.83 -4.27 0.38
CA ARG A 35 25.04 -5.48 0.14
C ARG A 35 24.78 -5.69 -1.36
N SER A 36 25.31 -4.82 -2.23
CA SER A 36 25.24 -4.99 -3.68
C SER A 36 26.02 -6.22 -4.18
N SER A 37 26.92 -6.78 -3.36
CA SER A 37 27.71 -7.99 -3.67
C SER A 37 27.08 -9.30 -3.16
N SER A 38 25.78 -9.33 -2.84
CA SER A 38 25.15 -10.58 -2.40
C SER A 38 25.19 -11.61 -3.55
N SER A 39 25.53 -12.87 -3.25
CA SER A 39 25.52 -13.95 -4.25
C SER A 39 24.12 -14.35 -4.72
N LYS A 40 23.09 -13.61 -4.29
CA LYS A 40 21.68 -13.89 -4.61
C LYS A 40 21.36 -13.43 -6.02
N GLU A 41 20.48 -14.17 -6.68
CA GLU A 41 20.03 -13.81 -8.02
C GLU A 41 18.99 -12.69 -7.94
N ILE A 42 19.32 -11.54 -8.55
CA ILE A 42 18.40 -10.40 -8.68
C ILE A 42 17.27 -10.79 -9.64
N GLU A 43 16.03 -10.56 -9.21
CA GLU A 43 14.85 -10.71 -10.06
C GLU A 43 14.58 -9.42 -10.83
N LYS A 44 14.60 -8.27 -10.14
CA LYS A 44 14.39 -6.93 -10.70
C LYS A 44 15.16 -5.85 -9.97
N THR A 45 15.65 -4.88 -10.74
CA THR A 45 16.21 -3.63 -10.24
C THR A 45 15.28 -2.46 -10.52
N PHE A 46 15.10 -1.58 -9.54
CA PHE A 46 14.35 -0.32 -9.67
C PHE A 46 15.29 0.86 -9.39
N TYR A 47 15.52 1.70 -10.41
CA TYR A 47 16.25 2.95 -10.31
C TYR A 47 15.25 4.07 -9.98
N LEU A 48 15.47 4.78 -8.88
CA LEU A 48 14.50 5.67 -8.26
C LEU A 48 15.06 7.09 -8.15
N ILE A 49 14.47 8.05 -8.86
CA ILE A 49 14.90 9.46 -8.84
C ILE A 49 13.70 10.40 -8.93
N GLY A 50 13.51 11.27 -7.94
CA GLY A 50 12.48 12.30 -7.92
C GLY A 50 13.06 13.70 -8.06
N ASP A 51 12.20 14.67 -8.34
CA ASP A 51 12.52 16.10 -8.29
C ASP A 51 13.68 16.48 -9.22
N ALA A 52 13.73 15.86 -10.39
CA ALA A 52 14.75 16.09 -11.41
C ALA A 52 14.43 17.27 -12.34
N GLY A 53 13.25 17.87 -12.22
CA GLY A 53 12.74 18.89 -13.14
C GLY A 53 13.35 20.29 -13.04
N ASN A 54 14.41 20.50 -12.26
CA ASN A 54 15.14 21.77 -12.14
C ASN A 54 16.60 21.63 -12.62
N ALA A 55 16.85 20.65 -13.50
CA ALA A 55 18.14 20.45 -14.16
C ALA A 55 18.55 21.69 -14.98
N THR A 56 19.88 21.90 -15.11
CA THR A 56 20.38 22.98 -15.96
C THR A 56 20.32 22.53 -17.41
N VAL A 57 19.53 23.24 -18.22
CA VAL A 57 19.33 22.94 -19.65
C VAL A 57 20.69 22.69 -20.34
N SER A 58 20.77 21.59 -21.11
CA SER A 58 21.95 21.09 -21.83
C SER A 58 23.07 20.43 -20.99
N SER A 59 23.05 20.53 -19.66
CA SER A 59 24.09 19.93 -18.80
C SER A 59 23.53 18.98 -17.73
N GLY A 60 22.21 18.78 -17.71
CA GLY A 60 21.52 17.99 -16.71
C GLY A 60 21.68 18.53 -15.29
N SER A 61 21.43 17.66 -14.32
CA SER A 61 21.82 17.84 -12.93
C SER A 61 22.95 16.87 -12.58
N PRO A 62 23.78 17.15 -11.55
CA PRO A 62 24.71 16.16 -11.01
C PRO A 62 24.09 14.78 -10.80
N ALA A 63 22.89 14.67 -10.23
CA ALA A 63 22.25 13.37 -10.04
C ALA A 63 21.85 12.66 -11.34
N LEU A 64 21.31 13.37 -12.33
CA LEU A 64 20.99 12.79 -13.63
C LEU A 64 22.26 12.30 -14.35
N ASN A 65 23.34 13.06 -14.29
CA ASN A 65 24.63 12.68 -14.88
C ASN A 65 25.22 11.46 -14.16
N ALA A 66 25.15 11.42 -12.83
CA ALA A 66 25.60 10.29 -12.02
C ALA A 66 24.79 9.02 -12.32
N LEU A 67 23.46 9.14 -12.43
CA LEU A 67 22.58 8.04 -12.79
C LEU A 67 22.88 7.53 -14.20
N GLN A 68 22.98 8.43 -15.18
CA GLN A 68 23.32 8.07 -16.56
C GLN A 68 24.67 7.35 -16.64
N GLY A 69 25.67 7.84 -15.90
CA GLY A 69 26.97 7.18 -15.79
C GLY A 69 26.88 5.78 -15.18
N LEU A 70 26.09 5.60 -14.12
CA LEU A 70 25.90 4.30 -13.46
C LEU A 70 25.20 3.27 -14.37
N ILE A 71 24.20 3.68 -15.15
CA ILE A 71 23.40 2.77 -15.98
C ILE A 71 24.08 2.43 -17.32
N LYS A 72 24.94 3.30 -17.84
CA LYS A 72 25.52 3.17 -19.20
C LYS A 72 26.21 1.83 -19.46
N ASP A 73 26.86 1.27 -18.44
CA ASP A 73 27.62 0.03 -18.55
C ASP A 73 26.88 -1.18 -17.93
N LYS A 74 25.60 -1.01 -17.53
CA LYS A 74 24.77 -2.06 -16.94
C LYS A 74 23.80 -2.64 -17.97
N LYS A 75 23.54 -3.94 -17.87
CA LYS A 75 22.45 -4.59 -18.62
C LYS A 75 21.14 -4.36 -17.88
N THR A 76 20.40 -3.32 -18.25
CA THR A 76 19.15 -2.92 -17.57
C THR A 76 17.90 -3.52 -18.20
N GLN A 77 18.04 -4.52 -19.08
CA GLN A 77 16.90 -5.11 -19.78
C GLN A 77 15.95 -5.77 -18.79
N GLY A 78 14.70 -5.30 -18.78
CA GLY A 78 13.66 -5.80 -17.87
C GLY A 78 13.66 -5.16 -16.48
N ASP A 79 14.56 -4.23 -16.20
CA ASP A 79 14.56 -3.36 -15.01
C ASP A 79 13.67 -2.13 -15.23
N TYR A 80 13.49 -1.34 -14.16
CA TYR A 80 12.64 -0.16 -14.16
C TYR A 80 13.42 1.10 -13.76
N LEU A 81 13.22 2.18 -14.51
CA LEU A 81 13.61 3.53 -14.13
C LEU A 81 12.34 4.32 -13.80
N ILE A 82 12.23 4.80 -12.56
CA ILE A 82 11.05 5.51 -12.08
C ILE A 82 11.42 6.94 -11.69
N PHE A 83 10.83 7.89 -12.41
CA PHE A 83 10.85 9.30 -12.03
C PHE A 83 9.72 9.58 -11.04
N LEU A 84 10.08 9.86 -9.78
CA LEU A 84 9.17 9.91 -8.62
C LEU A 84 8.48 11.28 -8.44
N GLY A 85 8.13 11.96 -9.54
CA GLY A 85 7.43 13.23 -9.51
C GLY A 85 8.31 14.48 -9.53
N ASP A 86 7.65 15.61 -9.70
CA ASP A 86 8.23 16.93 -9.91
C ASP A 86 9.22 16.95 -11.07
N ASN A 87 8.69 16.50 -12.21
CA ASN A 87 9.46 16.35 -13.43
C ASN A 87 9.66 17.69 -14.16
N ILE A 88 8.82 18.70 -13.92
CA ILE A 88 8.97 20.04 -14.52
C ILE A 88 8.75 21.14 -13.48
N TYR A 89 9.82 21.85 -13.13
CA TYR A 89 9.74 23.01 -12.24
C TYR A 89 9.58 24.35 -13.00
N GLU A 90 8.87 25.34 -12.44
CA GLU A 90 8.09 25.29 -11.20
C GLU A 90 6.61 25.03 -11.44
N LYS A 91 6.12 25.10 -12.68
CA LYS A 91 4.68 25.12 -12.97
C LYS A 91 4.19 23.94 -13.81
N GLY A 92 4.98 22.89 -13.97
CA GLY A 92 4.61 21.79 -14.85
C GLY A 92 4.68 22.18 -16.32
N TYR A 93 3.98 21.43 -17.17
CA TYR A 93 3.90 21.69 -18.60
C TYR A 93 2.92 22.84 -18.92
N SER A 94 3.44 24.06 -18.98
CA SER A 94 2.66 25.27 -19.28
C SER A 94 2.69 25.65 -20.75
N LYS A 95 1.51 25.94 -21.32
CA LYS A 95 1.32 26.52 -22.66
C LYS A 95 0.86 27.98 -22.61
N GLU A 96 1.11 28.67 -21.50
CA GLU A 96 0.72 30.08 -21.33
C GLU A 96 1.36 30.98 -22.39
N ASN A 97 2.62 30.70 -22.76
CA ASN A 97 3.32 31.34 -23.86
C ASN A 97 4.44 30.42 -24.39
N ALA A 98 5.01 30.77 -25.54
CA ALA A 98 6.04 29.96 -26.21
C ALA A 98 7.29 29.74 -25.34
N ALA A 99 7.71 30.74 -24.56
CA ALA A 99 8.89 30.61 -23.70
C ALA A 99 8.66 29.64 -22.53
N ALA A 100 7.46 29.66 -21.93
CA ALA A 100 7.07 28.72 -20.88
C ALA A 100 7.01 27.28 -21.41
N GLU A 101 6.45 27.08 -22.60
CA GLU A 101 6.37 25.76 -23.23
C GLU A 101 7.77 25.23 -23.60
N THR A 102 8.63 26.06 -24.18
CA THR A 102 10.03 25.69 -24.46
C THR A 102 10.77 25.31 -23.18
N LYS A 103 10.67 26.11 -22.12
CA LYS A 103 11.29 25.79 -20.83
C LYS A 103 10.81 24.44 -20.28
N ALA A 104 9.51 24.16 -20.34
CA ALA A 104 8.97 22.89 -19.87
C ALA A 104 9.53 21.70 -20.65
N LYS A 105 9.64 21.82 -21.98
CA LYS A 105 10.24 20.81 -22.86
C LYS A 105 11.71 20.60 -22.54
N ASP A 106 12.49 21.67 -22.42
CA ASP A 106 13.92 21.58 -22.13
C ASP A 106 14.16 20.83 -20.80
N LEU A 107 13.38 21.10 -19.76
CA LEU A 107 13.53 20.47 -18.45
C LEU A 107 13.18 18.97 -18.43
N ILE A 108 12.09 18.59 -19.12
CA ILE A 108 11.70 17.17 -19.20
C ILE A 108 12.62 16.40 -20.17
N ASP A 109 13.15 17.06 -21.20
CA ASP A 109 14.06 16.45 -22.17
C ASP A 109 15.37 15.99 -21.51
N GLU A 110 15.88 16.67 -20.48
CA GLU A 110 17.04 16.21 -19.69
C GLU A 110 16.80 14.83 -19.08
N GLN A 111 15.59 14.59 -18.56
CA GLN A 111 15.21 13.30 -17.96
C GLN A 111 14.93 12.24 -19.04
N ILE A 112 14.24 12.62 -20.13
CA ILE A 112 13.98 11.76 -21.29
C ILE A 112 15.30 11.29 -21.92
N ASN A 113 16.34 12.12 -21.94
CA ASN A 113 17.64 11.76 -22.48
C ASN A 113 18.33 10.66 -21.64
N VAL A 114 18.24 10.73 -20.32
CA VAL A 114 18.69 9.63 -19.43
C VAL A 114 17.84 8.38 -19.68
N ALA A 115 16.52 8.52 -19.78
CA ALA A 115 15.60 7.41 -20.04
C ALA A 115 15.87 6.70 -21.38
N LYS A 116 16.24 7.43 -22.44
CA LYS A 116 16.62 6.86 -23.74
C LYS A 116 17.89 6.01 -23.70
N SER A 117 18.75 6.23 -22.71
CA SER A 117 19.94 5.39 -22.46
C SER A 117 19.65 4.17 -21.57
N PHE A 118 18.40 3.97 -21.16
CA PHE A 118 17.98 2.85 -20.32
C PHE A 118 17.20 1.82 -21.14
N ASP A 119 17.74 0.61 -21.28
CA ASP A 119 17.13 -0.47 -22.08
C ASP A 119 15.87 -1.10 -21.42
N GLY A 120 15.60 -0.75 -20.15
CA GLY A 120 14.46 -1.24 -19.39
C GLY A 120 13.20 -0.41 -19.61
N LYS A 121 12.24 -0.52 -18.68
CA LYS A 121 11.01 0.28 -18.72
C LYS A 121 11.19 1.56 -17.92
N THR A 122 10.92 2.71 -18.55
CA THR A 122 10.90 4.00 -17.86
C THR A 122 9.46 4.41 -17.54
N ILE A 123 9.23 4.92 -16.32
CA ILE A 123 7.94 5.40 -15.86
C ILE A 123 8.13 6.77 -15.19
N PHE A 124 7.34 7.75 -15.61
CA PHE A 124 7.21 9.05 -14.96
C PHE A 124 5.93 9.08 -14.12
N ILE A 125 6.06 9.48 -12.86
CA ILE A 125 4.95 9.72 -11.94
C ILE A 125 4.80 11.24 -11.78
N PRO A 126 3.60 11.80 -11.69
CA PRO A 126 3.43 13.23 -11.41
C PRO A 126 3.70 13.59 -9.95
N GLY A 127 4.31 14.75 -9.74
CA GLY A 127 4.39 15.44 -8.45
C GLY A 127 3.54 16.70 -8.41
N ASN A 128 3.60 17.45 -7.30
CA ASN A 128 2.79 18.65 -7.15
C ASN A 128 3.13 19.75 -8.16
N HIS A 129 4.41 19.91 -8.52
CA HIS A 129 4.81 20.90 -9.51
C HIS A 129 4.29 20.58 -10.91
N ASP A 130 4.13 19.30 -11.24
CA ASP A 130 3.56 18.86 -12.53
C ASP A 130 2.07 19.24 -12.65
N TRP A 131 1.35 19.28 -11.53
CA TRP A 131 -0.07 19.65 -11.44
C TRP A 131 -0.34 21.15 -11.51
N TYR A 132 0.65 22.03 -11.37
CA TYR A 132 0.42 23.48 -11.26
C TYR A 132 -0.05 24.17 -12.55
N SER A 133 0.06 23.49 -13.71
CA SER A 133 -0.60 23.90 -14.96
C SER A 133 -2.00 23.26 -15.14
N GLY A 134 -2.54 22.66 -14.08
CA GLY A 134 -3.81 21.96 -14.06
C GLY A 134 -3.80 20.63 -14.84
N LEU A 135 -4.96 19.97 -14.87
CA LEU A 135 -5.13 18.68 -15.55
C LEU A 135 -4.78 18.74 -17.04
N SER A 136 -4.99 19.88 -17.70
CA SER A 136 -4.59 20.07 -19.10
C SER A 136 -3.07 20.03 -19.28
N GLY A 137 -2.32 20.72 -18.41
CA GLY A 137 -0.86 20.70 -18.43
C GLY A 137 -0.32 19.31 -18.14
N LEU A 138 -0.90 18.63 -17.14
CA LEU A 138 -0.54 17.25 -16.80
C LEU A 138 -0.75 16.30 -18.00
N LYS A 139 -1.91 16.39 -18.68
CA LYS A 139 -2.18 15.59 -19.89
C LYS A 139 -1.26 15.93 -21.06
N ASP A 140 -0.78 17.16 -21.15
CA ASP A 140 0.19 17.56 -22.17
C ASP A 140 1.59 17.02 -21.86
N GLN A 141 1.98 16.99 -20.58
CA GLN A 141 3.19 16.34 -20.10
C GLN A 141 3.17 14.84 -20.38
N GLU A 142 2.09 14.16 -20.01
CA GLU A 142 1.84 12.73 -20.30
C GLU A 142 2.06 12.44 -21.80
N LYS A 143 1.36 13.17 -22.68
CA LYS A 143 1.50 13.02 -24.13
C LYS A 143 2.93 13.26 -24.63
N TYR A 144 3.62 14.23 -24.04
CA TYR A 144 4.98 14.57 -24.45
C TYR A 144 5.97 13.45 -24.11
N VAL A 145 5.89 12.93 -22.88
CA VAL A 145 6.71 11.80 -22.41
C VAL A 145 6.41 10.55 -23.22
N GLU A 146 5.13 10.20 -23.40
CA GLU A 146 4.73 9.02 -24.16
C GLU A 146 5.12 9.07 -25.64
N LYS A 147 5.08 10.27 -26.24
CA LYS A 147 5.57 10.45 -27.61
C LYS A 147 7.07 10.16 -27.72
N ALA A 148 7.85 10.48 -26.69
CA ALA A 148 9.30 10.32 -26.69
C ALA A 148 9.75 8.91 -26.32
N LEU A 149 9.05 8.24 -25.39
CA LEU A 149 9.49 6.97 -24.77
C LEU A 149 8.54 5.80 -25.06
N GLY A 150 7.39 6.04 -25.67
CA GLY A 150 6.36 5.05 -25.94
C GLY A 150 5.22 5.07 -24.91
N LYS A 151 4.14 4.36 -25.23
CA LYS A 151 2.94 4.28 -24.39
C LYS A 151 3.23 3.70 -23.01
N ASN A 152 2.48 4.14 -22.00
CA ASN A 152 2.60 3.76 -20.60
C ASN A 152 3.88 4.24 -19.90
N SER A 153 4.65 5.16 -20.51
CA SER A 153 5.85 5.74 -19.87
C SER A 153 5.52 6.88 -18.89
N PHE A 154 4.25 7.27 -18.78
CA PHE A 154 3.75 8.19 -17.77
C PHE A 154 2.56 7.53 -17.06
N GLN A 155 2.58 7.44 -15.73
CA GLN A 155 1.54 6.78 -14.94
C GLN A 155 1.29 7.50 -13.60
N PRO A 156 0.03 7.53 -13.11
CA PRO A 156 -1.16 7.02 -13.78
C PRO A 156 -1.60 7.90 -14.96
N GLU A 157 -2.12 7.29 -16.02
CA GLU A 157 -2.63 8.02 -17.20
C GLU A 157 -3.87 8.86 -16.88
N LYS A 158 -4.12 9.89 -17.71
CA LYS A 158 -5.33 10.72 -17.73
C LYS A 158 -5.57 11.56 -16.47
N GLY A 159 -4.60 11.60 -15.54
CA GLY A 159 -4.72 12.23 -14.23
C GLY A 159 -5.55 11.40 -13.24
N CYS A 160 -5.59 10.08 -13.42
CA CYS A 160 -6.25 9.17 -12.48
C CYS A 160 -5.37 8.87 -11.25
N PRO A 161 -5.96 8.41 -10.14
CA PRO A 161 -5.23 8.36 -8.87
C PRO A 161 -4.31 7.16 -8.69
N ILE A 162 -4.57 6.04 -9.38
CA ILE A 162 -3.86 4.78 -9.14
C ILE A 162 -3.65 4.00 -10.44
N LYS A 163 -2.51 3.34 -10.54
CA LYS A 163 -2.22 2.35 -11.56
C LYS A 163 -1.46 1.16 -10.98
N LYS A 164 -1.96 -0.05 -11.25
CA LYS A 164 -1.19 -1.28 -11.07
C LYS A 164 -0.43 -1.68 -12.33
N ILE A 165 0.79 -2.15 -12.14
CA ILE A 165 1.60 -2.84 -13.14
C ILE A 165 2.10 -4.16 -12.55
N ASP A 166 1.71 -5.28 -13.15
CA ASP A 166 2.33 -6.58 -12.87
C ASP A 166 3.76 -6.59 -13.45
N VAL A 167 4.75 -6.59 -12.57
CA VAL A 167 6.18 -6.56 -12.96
C VAL A 167 6.65 -7.98 -13.27
N THR A 168 6.36 -8.91 -12.37
CA THR A 168 6.53 -10.36 -12.51
C THR A 168 5.40 -11.09 -11.77
N ASN A 169 5.47 -12.41 -11.66
CA ASN A 169 4.52 -13.18 -10.85
C ASN A 169 4.71 -12.94 -9.33
N SER A 170 5.88 -12.47 -8.91
CA SER A 170 6.26 -12.23 -7.50
C SER A 170 6.42 -10.74 -7.16
N ILE A 171 6.34 -9.83 -8.13
CA ILE A 171 6.53 -8.39 -7.93
C ILE A 171 5.41 -7.60 -8.61
N VAL A 172 4.83 -6.65 -7.89
CA VAL A 172 3.85 -5.69 -8.41
C VAL A 172 4.31 -4.26 -8.11
N LEU A 173 4.07 -3.37 -9.05
CA LEU A 173 4.26 -1.93 -8.89
C LEU A 173 2.88 -1.26 -8.81
N LEU A 174 2.58 -0.65 -7.67
CA LEU A 174 1.41 0.20 -7.46
C LEU A 174 1.86 1.66 -7.49
N ILE A 175 1.32 2.43 -8.43
CA ILE A 175 1.68 3.82 -8.66
C ILE A 175 0.52 4.69 -8.20
N LEU A 176 0.79 5.64 -7.29
CA LEU A 176 -0.19 6.57 -6.76
C LEU A 176 0.10 8.00 -7.20
N ASP A 177 -0.90 8.68 -7.77
CA ASP A 177 -0.91 10.14 -7.86
C ASP A 177 -1.39 10.72 -6.51
N THR A 178 -0.45 10.85 -5.58
CA THR A 178 -0.73 11.49 -4.28
C THR A 178 -1.26 12.92 -4.41
N GLN A 179 -0.86 13.68 -5.44
CA GLN A 179 -1.33 15.04 -5.63
C GLN A 179 -2.81 15.07 -6.04
N TRP A 180 -3.32 14.06 -6.76
CA TRP A 180 -4.75 13.90 -7.00
C TRP A 180 -5.56 13.91 -5.69
N TYR A 181 -5.08 13.18 -4.67
CA TYR A 181 -5.75 13.11 -3.37
C TYR A 181 -5.65 14.45 -2.63
N LEU A 182 -4.48 15.11 -2.64
CA LEU A 182 -4.25 16.36 -1.91
C LEU A 182 -4.97 17.58 -2.54
N SER A 183 -5.14 17.56 -3.87
CA SER A 183 -5.69 18.68 -4.64
C SER A 183 -7.08 19.11 -4.16
N LYS A 184 -7.36 20.41 -4.27
CA LYS A 184 -8.71 20.94 -4.03
C LYS A 184 -9.57 20.72 -5.29
N TRP A 185 -10.45 19.73 -5.23
CA TRP A 185 -11.20 19.27 -6.41
C TRP A 185 -12.19 20.30 -6.96
N ASP A 186 -12.66 21.23 -6.14
CA ASP A 186 -13.49 22.35 -6.62
C ASP A 186 -12.78 23.20 -7.68
N ASP A 187 -11.45 23.25 -7.64
CA ASP A 187 -10.62 23.98 -8.61
C ASP A 187 -10.34 23.12 -9.87
N HIS A 188 -10.74 21.84 -9.85
CA HIS A 188 -10.53 20.85 -10.91
C HIS A 188 -11.78 19.97 -11.17
N PRO A 189 -12.93 20.55 -11.55
CA PRO A 189 -14.22 19.84 -11.58
C PRO A 189 -14.27 18.64 -12.55
N THR A 190 -13.37 18.56 -13.52
CA THR A 190 -13.31 17.51 -14.56
C THR A 190 -12.21 16.48 -14.33
N MET A 191 -11.50 16.52 -13.19
CA MET A 191 -10.36 15.64 -12.92
C MET A 191 -10.72 14.15 -12.90
N ASN A 192 -11.95 13.82 -12.55
CA ASN A 192 -12.42 12.43 -12.42
C ASN A 192 -13.25 11.95 -13.62
N ASP A 193 -13.48 12.78 -14.64
CA ASP A 193 -14.37 12.46 -15.77
C ASP A 193 -13.94 11.18 -16.53
N ASN A 194 -12.65 10.89 -16.54
CA ASN A 194 -12.05 9.77 -17.27
C ASN A 194 -11.54 8.66 -16.35
N CYS A 195 -11.83 8.74 -15.04
CA CYS A 195 -11.37 7.81 -14.04
C CYS A 195 -12.54 6.96 -13.52
N GLU A 196 -12.25 5.70 -13.18
CA GLU A 196 -13.24 4.84 -12.55
C GLU A 196 -13.51 5.27 -11.11
N ILE A 197 -12.44 5.64 -10.40
CA ILE A 197 -12.48 6.23 -9.06
C ILE A 197 -12.89 7.70 -9.16
N LYS A 198 -13.92 8.07 -8.41
CA LYS A 198 -14.49 9.42 -8.38
C LYS A 198 -14.49 10.06 -7.01
N THR A 199 -14.21 9.29 -5.96
CA THR A 199 -14.13 9.75 -4.58
C THR A 199 -12.82 9.33 -3.91
N ARG A 200 -12.44 10.03 -2.83
CA ARG A 200 -11.26 9.66 -2.03
C ARG A 200 -11.44 8.33 -1.33
N ASP A 201 -12.66 8.01 -0.90
CA ASP A 201 -12.97 6.73 -0.26
C ASP A 201 -12.82 5.58 -1.26
N GLU A 202 -13.36 5.71 -2.48
CA GLU A 202 -13.15 4.73 -3.55
C GLU A 202 -11.66 4.54 -3.91
N PHE A 203 -10.84 5.59 -3.78
CA PHE A 203 -9.39 5.46 -3.96
C PHE A 203 -8.76 4.59 -2.87
N ILE A 204 -9.13 4.82 -1.59
CA ILE A 204 -8.60 4.02 -0.49
C ILE A 204 -9.11 2.58 -0.57
N ASP A 205 -10.38 2.38 -0.93
CA ASP A 205 -10.96 1.05 -1.13
C ASP A 205 -10.22 0.29 -2.24
N GLU A 206 -9.99 0.93 -3.40
CA GLU A 206 -9.25 0.29 -4.51
C GLU A 206 -7.81 -0.05 -4.11
N LEU A 207 -7.14 0.84 -3.38
CA LEU A 207 -5.80 0.57 -2.88
C LEU A 207 -5.77 -0.61 -1.89
N GLU A 208 -6.67 -0.63 -0.91
CA GLU A 208 -6.81 -1.75 0.03
C GLU A 208 -7.04 -3.07 -0.73
N ASP A 209 -7.89 -3.03 -1.74
CA ASP A 209 -8.18 -4.15 -2.62
C ASP A 209 -6.94 -4.63 -3.40
N GLU A 210 -6.17 -3.71 -3.98
CA GLU A 210 -4.96 -4.05 -4.72
C GLU A 210 -3.84 -4.58 -3.81
N LEU A 211 -3.70 -4.04 -2.60
CA LEU A 211 -2.78 -4.59 -1.59
C LEU A 211 -3.18 -6.02 -1.23
N LYS A 212 -4.45 -6.26 -0.89
CA LYS A 212 -4.96 -7.61 -0.56
C LYS A 212 -4.82 -8.60 -1.71
N LYS A 213 -5.09 -8.18 -2.95
CA LYS A 213 -5.00 -9.04 -4.15
C LYS A 213 -3.55 -9.47 -4.44
N ASN A 214 -2.56 -8.73 -3.97
CA ASN A 214 -1.15 -8.93 -4.25
C ASN A 214 -0.29 -9.14 -2.99
N ASN A 215 -0.88 -9.42 -1.84
CA ASN A 215 -0.17 -9.51 -0.56
C ASN A 215 0.89 -10.64 -0.50
N GLU A 216 0.82 -11.61 -1.40
CA GLU A 216 1.82 -12.67 -1.57
C GLU A 216 3.04 -12.24 -2.40
N LYS A 217 2.99 -11.07 -3.05
CA LYS A 217 4.05 -10.49 -3.88
C LYS A 217 4.84 -9.44 -3.08
N THR A 218 6.02 -9.09 -3.57
CA THR A 218 6.67 -7.83 -3.19
C THR A 218 5.92 -6.68 -3.87
N ILE A 219 5.36 -5.78 -3.08
CA ILE A 219 4.63 -4.61 -3.57
C ILE A 219 5.55 -3.39 -3.48
N LEU A 220 5.86 -2.78 -4.63
CA LEU A 220 6.49 -1.47 -4.66
C LEU A 220 5.39 -0.41 -4.78
N LEU A 221 5.16 0.36 -3.72
CA LEU A 221 4.21 1.47 -3.69
C LEU A 221 4.93 2.78 -4.04
N ALA A 222 4.85 3.18 -5.30
CA ALA A 222 5.52 4.36 -5.82
C ALA A 222 4.60 5.58 -5.87
N MET A 223 5.06 6.69 -5.32
CA MET A 223 4.31 7.94 -5.25
C MET A 223 5.25 9.13 -5.19
N HIS A 224 4.71 10.36 -5.22
CA HIS A 224 5.52 11.55 -5.07
C HIS A 224 5.76 11.93 -3.60
N HIS A 225 4.68 12.03 -2.82
CA HIS A 225 4.72 12.51 -1.42
C HIS A 225 5.10 11.39 -0.43
N PRO A 226 6.17 11.55 0.39
CA PRO A 226 6.58 10.55 1.38
C PRO A 226 5.61 10.43 2.57
N ALA A 227 5.38 9.21 3.07
CA ALA A 227 4.68 9.03 4.34
C ALA A 227 5.51 9.43 5.55
N TYR A 228 6.83 9.25 5.48
CA TYR A 228 7.77 9.69 6.51
C TYR A 228 8.91 10.49 5.87
N THR A 229 9.23 11.64 6.47
CA THR A 229 10.38 12.45 6.05
C THR A 229 10.91 13.28 7.24
N TYR A 230 12.22 13.41 7.31
CA TYR A 230 12.94 14.26 8.25
C TYR A 230 13.66 15.43 7.54
N GLY A 231 13.11 15.88 6.42
CA GLY A 231 13.51 17.13 5.77
C GLY A 231 12.55 18.29 6.05
N PRO A 232 12.69 19.43 5.36
CA PRO A 232 11.87 20.61 5.57
C PRO A 232 10.36 20.39 5.45
N HIS A 233 9.90 19.52 4.56
CA HIS A 233 8.46 19.21 4.42
C HIS A 233 7.94 18.37 5.59
N GLY A 234 8.83 17.63 6.26
CA GLY A 234 8.60 16.96 7.55
C GLY A 234 8.84 17.84 8.78
N GLY A 235 9.00 19.15 8.60
CA GLY A 235 9.19 20.09 9.72
C GLY A 235 10.60 20.11 10.32
N SER A 236 11.58 19.48 9.66
CA SER A 236 12.99 19.49 10.08
C SER A 236 13.76 20.56 9.32
N PHE A 237 14.24 21.59 10.03
CA PHE A 237 14.90 22.75 9.44
C PHE A 237 16.35 22.90 9.92
N SER A 238 17.24 23.33 9.03
CA SER A 238 18.61 23.67 9.36
C SER A 238 18.70 25.00 10.13
N ALA A 239 19.82 25.22 10.83
CA ALA A 239 20.04 26.43 11.61
C ALA A 239 19.92 27.73 10.78
N ASP A 240 20.31 27.72 9.51
CA ASP A 240 20.15 28.87 8.62
C ASP A 240 18.67 29.16 8.33
N LYS A 241 17.80 28.16 8.23
CA LYS A 241 16.35 28.37 8.06
C LYS A 241 15.69 28.97 9.30
N HIS A 242 16.28 28.80 10.48
CA HIS A 242 15.87 29.50 11.70
C HIS A 242 16.37 30.94 11.80
N LEU A 243 17.27 31.34 10.90
CA LEU A 243 17.81 32.70 10.78
C LEU A 243 17.22 33.43 9.57
N PHE A 244 16.93 32.75 8.46
CA PHE A 244 16.53 33.33 7.19
C PHE A 244 15.21 32.68 6.69
N PRO A 245 14.04 33.31 6.93
CA PRO A 245 12.75 32.70 6.57
C PRO A 245 12.38 32.83 5.09
N PHE A 246 13.03 33.74 4.37
CA PHE A 246 12.77 34.02 2.96
C PHE A 246 14.02 33.73 2.13
N GLN A 247 13.90 33.62 0.80
CA GLN A 247 15.04 33.42 -0.11
C GLN A 247 16.06 34.57 -0.09
N ASN A 248 15.78 35.67 0.62
CA ASN A 248 16.66 36.81 0.81
C ASN A 248 17.57 36.59 2.03
N LYS A 249 18.84 37.01 1.94
CA LYS A 249 19.84 36.88 3.02
C LYS A 249 19.64 37.87 4.20
N ILE A 250 18.42 38.27 4.50
CA ILE A 250 18.11 39.17 5.62
C ILE A 250 17.83 38.31 6.86
N PRO A 251 18.67 38.36 7.90
CA PRO A 251 18.47 37.53 9.08
C PRO A 251 17.31 38.06 9.92
N LEU A 252 16.33 37.21 10.18
CA LEU A 252 15.18 37.44 11.05
C LEU A 252 15.07 36.31 12.09
N PRO A 253 16.06 36.17 13.00
CA PRO A 253 16.01 35.18 14.08
C PRO A 253 14.74 35.38 14.93
N GLY A 254 14.18 34.29 15.46
CA GLY A 254 12.91 34.32 16.19
C GLY A 254 11.70 34.26 15.25
N ILE A 255 11.50 35.24 14.36
CA ILE A 255 10.39 35.23 13.39
C ILE A 255 10.51 34.02 12.45
N ALA A 256 11.71 33.74 11.95
CA ALA A 256 11.94 32.58 11.10
C ALA A 256 11.69 31.26 11.83
N SER A 257 12.05 31.19 13.11
CA SER A 257 11.75 30.02 13.94
C SER A 257 10.25 29.85 14.19
N ILE A 258 9.51 30.96 14.36
CA ILE A 258 8.05 30.94 14.50
C ILE A 258 7.39 30.48 13.18
N ILE A 259 7.82 30.99 12.01
CA ILE A 259 7.31 30.54 10.70
C ILE A 259 7.58 29.04 10.51
N ASN A 260 8.80 28.58 10.80
CA ASN A 260 9.15 27.17 10.70
C ASN A 260 8.33 26.31 11.68
N GLN A 261 8.08 26.79 12.90
CA GLN A 261 7.21 26.12 13.87
C GLN A 261 5.75 26.03 13.37
N PHE A 262 5.23 27.08 12.75
CA PHE A 262 3.90 27.07 12.15
C PHE A 262 3.83 26.13 10.93
N ARG A 263 4.91 25.97 10.18
CA ARG A 263 4.97 24.98 9.10
C ARG A 263 5.09 23.55 9.61
N SER A 264 5.94 23.31 10.62
CA SER A 264 6.12 21.98 11.21
C SER A 264 4.93 21.49 12.02
N GLN A 265 4.15 22.37 12.65
CA GLN A 265 3.01 21.94 13.49
C GLN A 265 1.64 22.39 12.97
N GLY A 266 1.59 23.41 12.12
CA GLY A 266 0.34 24.00 11.64
C GLY A 266 -0.12 23.48 10.28
N GLY A 267 0.72 22.74 9.54
CA GLY A 267 0.34 22.10 8.27
C GLY A 267 -0.25 23.08 7.24
N VAL A 268 0.21 24.33 7.25
CA VAL A 268 -0.41 25.46 6.52
C VAL A 268 -0.35 25.26 5.01
N SER A 269 0.70 24.58 4.52
CA SER A 269 0.80 24.18 3.13
C SER A 269 0.17 22.79 2.94
N PRO A 270 -0.65 22.55 1.91
CA PRO A 270 -1.08 21.20 1.51
C PRO A 270 0.09 20.25 1.18
N GLN A 271 1.30 20.78 1.04
CA GLN A 271 2.54 20.09 0.68
C GLN A 271 3.44 19.82 1.90
N ASP A 272 3.06 20.26 3.10
CA ASP A 272 3.79 19.94 4.33
C ASP A 272 3.13 18.68 4.96
N ARG A 273 3.93 17.72 5.46
CA ARG A 273 3.47 16.39 5.91
C ARG A 273 2.36 16.42 6.96
N PHE A 274 2.36 17.43 7.84
CA PHE A 274 1.37 17.60 8.92
C PHE A 274 0.12 18.40 8.49
N ASN A 275 -0.07 18.64 7.19
CA ASN A 275 -1.33 19.15 6.68
C ASN A 275 -2.43 18.11 6.86
N LYS A 276 -3.61 18.51 7.35
CA LYS A 276 -4.73 17.60 7.63
C LYS A 276 -4.99 16.55 6.54
N ARG A 277 -5.02 16.94 5.26
CA ARG A 277 -5.36 16.03 4.16
C ARG A 277 -4.19 15.11 3.78
N TYR A 278 -2.97 15.62 3.90
CA TYR A 278 -1.76 14.83 3.69
C TYR A 278 -1.60 13.82 4.83
N ASP A 279 -1.79 14.26 6.06
CA ASP A 279 -1.80 13.44 7.26
C ASP A 279 -2.84 12.31 7.16
N GLU A 280 -4.10 12.65 6.89
CA GLU A 280 -5.17 11.68 6.67
C GLU A 280 -4.83 10.64 5.59
N LEU A 281 -4.25 11.08 4.46
CA LEU A 281 -3.81 10.14 3.42
C LEU A 281 -2.72 9.20 3.94
N MET A 282 -1.67 9.75 4.54
CA MET A 282 -0.50 8.97 4.93
C MET A 282 -0.79 8.04 6.10
N ASP A 283 -1.67 8.42 7.02
CA ASP A 283 -2.12 7.56 8.13
C ASP A 283 -2.92 6.37 7.60
N ARG A 284 -3.82 6.60 6.63
CA ARG A 284 -4.52 5.51 5.93
C ARG A 284 -3.55 4.61 5.15
N LEU A 285 -2.61 5.22 4.41
CA LEU A 285 -1.62 4.47 3.60
C LEU A 285 -0.73 3.60 4.48
N THR A 286 -0.14 4.17 5.53
CA THR A 286 0.77 3.45 6.43
C THR A 286 0.05 2.33 7.16
N THR A 287 -1.18 2.58 7.66
CA THR A 287 -2.01 1.54 8.28
C THR A 287 -2.29 0.38 7.34
N LEU A 288 -2.65 0.65 6.08
CA LEU A 288 -2.87 -0.38 5.07
C LEU A 288 -1.59 -1.15 4.73
N VAL A 289 -0.45 -0.45 4.62
CA VAL A 289 0.87 -1.04 4.34
C VAL A 289 1.30 -1.98 5.48
N GLN A 290 1.13 -1.58 6.75
CA GLN A 290 1.47 -2.40 7.92
C GLN A 290 0.67 -3.71 7.98
N GLY A 291 -0.57 -3.72 7.47
CA GLY A 291 -1.38 -4.93 7.36
C GLY A 291 -0.97 -5.92 6.26
N ASN A 292 0.11 -5.64 5.50
CA ASN A 292 0.58 -6.46 4.39
C ASN A 292 2.06 -6.85 4.55
N ASP A 293 2.39 -8.08 4.16
CA ASP A 293 3.67 -8.71 4.53
C ASP A 293 4.92 -8.01 3.93
N ARG A 294 4.84 -7.52 2.68
CA ARG A 294 6.00 -7.00 1.92
C ARG A 294 5.64 -5.80 1.04
N VAL A 295 5.51 -4.63 1.65
CA VAL A 295 5.25 -3.38 0.92
C VAL A 295 6.38 -2.38 1.13
N ILE A 296 6.98 -1.91 0.04
CA ILE A 296 8.07 -0.93 0.04
C ILE A 296 7.52 0.38 -0.53
N MET A 297 7.56 1.44 0.27
CA MET A 297 7.11 2.77 -0.14
C MET A 297 8.29 3.54 -0.74
N VAL A 298 8.14 4.06 -1.97
CA VAL A 298 9.17 4.87 -2.65
C VAL A 298 8.60 6.24 -3.03
N SER A 299 9.36 7.30 -2.78
CA SER A 299 8.87 8.68 -2.94
C SER A 299 9.96 9.69 -3.31
N GLY A 300 9.53 10.85 -3.83
CA GLY A 300 10.35 12.03 -4.09
C GLY A 300 10.01 13.14 -3.09
N HIS A 301 9.65 14.32 -3.61
CA HIS A 301 9.12 15.52 -2.95
C HIS A 301 10.07 16.21 -1.98
N GLU A 302 10.63 15.44 -1.05
CA GLU A 302 11.66 15.95 -0.16
C GLU A 302 13.00 16.01 -0.91
N HIS A 303 13.66 17.17 -0.87
CA HIS A 303 14.94 17.40 -1.56
C HIS A 303 16.13 16.81 -0.78
N SER A 304 15.97 15.57 -0.30
CA SER A 304 17.00 14.77 0.36
C SER A 304 16.86 13.28 -0.04
N LEU A 305 17.84 12.47 0.35
CA LEU A 305 17.78 11.01 0.30
C LEU A 305 17.62 10.48 1.72
N GLN A 306 16.64 9.60 1.95
CA GLN A 306 16.37 9.07 3.28
C GLN A 306 15.87 7.63 3.24
N TYR A 307 16.39 6.80 4.13
CA TYR A 307 15.82 5.48 4.42
C TYR A 307 15.25 5.48 5.83
N ILE A 308 13.96 5.22 5.95
CA ILE A 308 13.19 5.31 7.19
C ILE A 308 12.47 3.99 7.41
N GLU A 309 12.55 3.49 8.64
CA GLU A 309 11.82 2.30 9.07
C GLU A 309 11.04 2.63 10.32
N ASP A 310 9.72 2.64 10.20
CA ASP A 310 8.82 2.98 11.31
C ASP A 310 7.67 1.98 11.40
N GLU A 311 7.53 1.36 12.57
CA GLU A 311 6.50 0.35 12.87
C GLU A 311 6.24 -0.68 11.74
N GLY A 312 7.31 -1.18 11.11
CA GLY A 312 7.23 -2.16 10.02
C GLY A 312 7.08 -1.58 8.61
N VAL A 313 6.77 -0.29 8.48
CA VAL A 313 6.77 0.43 7.20
C VAL A 313 8.20 0.69 6.74
N LYS A 314 8.48 0.40 5.46
CA LYS A 314 9.77 0.65 4.82
C LYS A 314 9.63 1.80 3.81
N GLN A 315 10.17 2.97 4.15
CA GLN A 315 10.09 4.18 3.34
C GLN A 315 11.45 4.55 2.74
N ILE A 316 11.49 4.64 1.42
CA ILE A 316 12.61 5.13 0.61
C ILE A 316 12.23 6.50 0.08
N VAL A 317 13.04 7.51 0.36
CA VAL A 317 12.89 8.88 -0.15
C VAL A 317 14.07 9.19 -1.06
N SER A 318 13.80 9.52 -2.32
CA SER A 318 14.79 9.77 -3.37
C SER A 318 14.49 11.04 -4.16
N GLY A 319 14.13 12.15 -3.47
CA GLY A 319 13.70 13.40 -4.10
C GLY A 319 14.81 14.42 -4.37
N SER A 320 16.06 13.97 -4.56
CA SER A 320 17.23 14.86 -4.75
C SER A 320 17.79 14.85 -6.17
N GLY A 321 16.93 14.70 -7.17
CA GLY A 321 17.34 14.60 -8.57
C GLY A 321 17.90 15.90 -9.14
N SER A 322 17.49 17.07 -8.64
CA SER A 322 18.03 18.36 -9.10
C SER A 322 18.11 19.47 -8.04
N LYS A 323 17.48 19.27 -6.88
CA LYS A 323 17.51 20.18 -5.72
C LYS A 323 18.12 19.48 -4.51
N ASN A 324 18.43 20.25 -3.48
CA ASN A 324 19.01 19.75 -2.24
C ASN A 324 18.47 20.51 -1.02
N SER A 325 18.37 19.83 0.11
CA SER A 325 17.89 20.36 1.38
C SER A 325 18.51 19.59 2.54
N SER A 326 18.68 20.25 3.67
CA SER A 326 19.17 19.59 4.89
C SER A 326 18.15 18.57 5.40
N ALA A 327 18.62 17.41 5.85
CA ALA A 327 17.78 16.42 6.52
C ALA A 327 18.34 16.09 7.92
N MET A 328 17.46 15.72 8.84
CA MET A 328 17.79 15.30 10.20
C MET A 328 17.75 13.78 10.29
N LEU A 329 18.70 13.17 11.01
CA LEU A 329 18.60 11.77 11.38
C LEU A 329 17.63 11.67 12.58
N GLY A 330 16.35 11.49 12.29
CA GLY A 330 15.32 11.27 13.30
C GLY A 330 15.34 9.86 13.88
N GLU A 331 14.47 9.60 14.87
CA GLU A 331 14.42 8.35 15.64
C GLU A 331 14.28 7.10 14.77
N HIS A 332 13.40 7.17 13.77
CA HIS A 332 13.12 6.05 12.85
C HIS A 332 13.94 6.10 11.55
N ALA A 333 14.76 7.14 11.37
CA ALA A 333 15.61 7.26 10.20
C ALA A 333 16.86 6.38 10.34
N LYS A 334 17.05 5.46 9.40
CA LYS A 334 18.26 4.63 9.31
C LYS A 334 19.40 5.35 8.58
N PHE A 335 19.05 6.21 7.63
CA PHE A 335 19.98 7.00 6.83
C PHE A 335 19.34 8.28 6.33
N VAL A 336 20.12 9.37 6.32
CA VAL A 336 19.76 10.63 5.64
C VAL A 336 20.96 11.26 4.92
N TYR A 337 20.70 11.90 3.79
CA TYR A 337 21.69 12.67 3.04
C TYR A 337 21.01 13.84 2.32
N GLY A 338 21.49 15.06 2.55
CA GLY A 338 20.82 16.26 2.09
C GLY A 338 21.29 16.82 0.74
N ASN A 339 22.09 16.08 -0.03
CA ASN A 339 22.60 16.51 -1.33
C ASN A 339 22.08 15.64 -2.47
N GLN A 340 22.38 16.04 -3.71
CA GLN A 340 21.92 15.37 -4.91
C GLN A 340 22.40 13.93 -5.04
N GLY A 341 21.53 13.07 -5.56
CA GLY A 341 21.76 11.65 -5.74
C GLY A 341 20.46 10.91 -6.05
N PHE A 342 20.48 9.59 -5.91
CA PHE A 342 19.35 8.71 -6.21
C PHE A 342 19.45 7.38 -5.46
N ALA A 343 18.38 6.57 -5.50
CA ALA A 343 18.32 5.25 -4.90
C ALA A 343 18.18 4.16 -5.97
N VAL A 344 18.67 2.96 -5.67
CA VAL A 344 18.52 1.74 -6.47
C VAL A 344 18.04 0.64 -5.55
N LEU A 345 16.88 0.06 -5.86
CA LEU A 345 16.27 -1.03 -5.10
C LEU A 345 16.39 -2.33 -5.90
N ASP A 346 17.09 -3.31 -5.34
CA ASP A 346 17.19 -4.66 -5.88
C ASP A 346 16.19 -5.57 -5.15
N VAL A 347 15.37 -6.30 -5.90
CA VAL A 347 14.50 -7.36 -5.40
C VAL A 347 15.01 -8.69 -5.92
N PHE A 348 15.26 -9.64 -5.02
CA PHE A 348 15.85 -10.94 -5.31
C PHE A 348 14.77 -12.01 -5.48
N LYS A 349 15.12 -13.11 -6.17
CA LYS A 349 14.18 -14.23 -6.42
C LYS A 349 13.70 -14.95 -5.16
N ASP A 350 14.40 -14.82 -4.04
CA ASP A 350 14.00 -15.37 -2.73
C ASP A 350 13.00 -14.44 -1.97
N GLY A 351 12.62 -13.32 -2.57
CA GLY A 351 11.75 -12.30 -1.98
C GLY A 351 12.44 -11.34 -1.01
N SER A 352 13.77 -11.47 -0.81
CA SER A 352 14.54 -10.44 -0.11
C SER A 352 14.74 -9.21 -0.99
N SER A 353 15.08 -8.07 -0.38
CA SER A 353 15.34 -6.83 -1.11
C SER A 353 16.39 -5.97 -0.43
N VAL A 354 17.14 -5.20 -1.23
CA VAL A 354 18.21 -4.31 -0.78
C VAL A 354 18.07 -2.96 -1.46
N VAL A 355 18.16 -1.88 -0.68
CA VAL A 355 18.24 -0.51 -1.20
C VAL A 355 19.66 0.02 -1.10
N ASN A 356 20.13 0.63 -2.19
CA ASN A 356 21.42 1.27 -2.34
C ASN A 356 21.21 2.77 -2.65
N TYR A 357 21.88 3.66 -1.93
CA TYR A 357 21.84 5.10 -2.23
C TYR A 357 23.16 5.59 -2.77
N TYR A 358 23.09 6.39 -3.82
CA TYR A 358 24.25 6.96 -4.50
C TYR A 358 24.24 8.48 -4.40
N ALA A 359 25.30 9.06 -3.84
CA ALA A 359 25.59 10.49 -3.98
C ALA A 359 26.04 10.81 -5.41
N ALA A 360 25.70 12.00 -5.88
CA ALA A 360 26.23 12.56 -7.12
C ALA A 360 27.47 13.41 -6.85
N GLU A 361 28.63 12.79 -6.74
CA GLU A 361 29.90 13.48 -6.51
C GLU A 361 30.47 13.96 -7.86
N ASN A 362 30.33 15.26 -8.15
CA ASN A 362 30.74 15.85 -9.44
C ASN A 362 30.11 15.15 -10.67
N GLY A 363 28.87 14.67 -10.55
CA GLY A 363 28.18 13.94 -11.61
C GLY A 363 28.59 12.47 -11.74
N VAL A 364 29.30 11.91 -10.75
CA VAL A 364 29.64 10.49 -10.66
C VAL A 364 28.91 9.86 -9.49
N ALA A 365 28.33 8.68 -9.70
CA ALA A 365 27.62 7.95 -8.65
C ALA A 365 28.61 7.36 -7.64
N SER A 366 28.45 7.72 -6.36
CA SER A 366 29.22 7.21 -5.23
C SER A 366 28.28 6.53 -4.24
N LEU A 367 28.46 5.23 -3.99
CA LEU A 367 27.62 4.48 -3.05
C LEU A 367 27.87 4.99 -1.62
N ILE A 368 26.83 5.51 -0.97
CA ILE A 368 26.92 6.12 0.36
C ILE A 368 26.11 5.37 1.43
N PHE A 369 25.16 4.52 1.05
CA PHE A 369 24.38 3.71 1.98
C PHE A 369 23.82 2.48 1.28
N SER A 370 23.70 1.38 2.04
CA SER A 370 23.12 0.12 1.59
C SER A 370 22.44 -0.56 2.78
N SER A 371 21.19 -1.02 2.61
CA SER A 371 20.44 -1.76 3.63
C SER A 371 19.55 -2.82 3.02
N GLU A 372 19.36 -3.93 3.73
CA GLU A 372 18.26 -4.87 3.46
C GLU A 372 16.96 -4.19 3.85
N VAL A 373 15.94 -4.33 2.99
CA VAL A 373 14.60 -3.77 3.20
C VAL A 373 13.67 -4.85 3.76
N TYR A 374 13.64 -6.01 3.10
CA TYR A 374 13.01 -7.22 3.60
C TYR A 374 13.95 -8.42 3.50
N PRO A 375 13.93 -9.34 4.47
CA PRO A 375 14.66 -10.59 4.41
C PRO A 375 14.00 -11.56 3.42
N ALA A 376 14.65 -12.70 3.19
CA ALA A 376 14.14 -13.77 2.34
C ALA A 376 12.81 -14.32 2.88
N THR A 377 11.98 -14.90 2.00
CA THR A 377 10.73 -15.54 2.41
C THR A 377 11.03 -16.77 3.26
N VAL A 378 10.42 -16.86 4.43
CA VAL A 378 10.54 -18.02 5.32
C VAL A 378 9.58 -19.10 4.84
N GLU A 379 10.10 -20.29 4.56
CA GLU A 379 9.26 -21.45 4.27
C GLU A 379 8.79 -22.14 5.56
N TYR A 380 7.55 -22.61 5.56
CA TYR A 380 7.01 -23.41 6.66
C TYR A 380 7.52 -24.85 6.53
N ASP A 381 8.18 -25.37 7.57
CA ASP A 381 8.65 -26.76 7.59
C ASP A 381 7.47 -27.73 7.68
N THR A 382 7.10 -28.31 6.54
CA THR A 382 6.03 -29.31 6.44
C THR A 382 6.51 -30.73 6.76
N SER A 383 7.82 -30.97 6.90
CA SER A 383 8.39 -32.32 7.02
C SER A 383 7.93 -33.08 8.26
N LYS A 384 7.47 -32.37 9.28
CA LYS A 384 6.98 -32.92 10.56
C LYS A 384 5.46 -33.01 10.64
N LEU A 385 4.73 -32.61 9.59
CA LEU A 385 3.28 -32.63 9.60
C LEU A 385 2.75 -34.07 9.40
N PRO A 386 1.61 -34.42 9.99
CA PRO A 386 0.97 -35.71 9.75
C PRO A 386 0.57 -35.89 8.28
N ALA A 387 0.71 -37.11 7.76
CA ALA A 387 0.30 -37.48 6.40
C ALA A 387 -1.02 -38.26 6.33
N SER A 388 -1.60 -38.60 7.49
CA SER A 388 -2.85 -39.35 7.61
C SER A 388 -3.72 -38.74 8.69
N PHE A 389 -5.02 -38.66 8.42
CA PHE A 389 -6.01 -38.03 9.28
C PHE A 389 -7.24 -38.94 9.44
N GLU A 390 -7.95 -38.80 10.56
CA GLU A 390 -9.25 -39.44 10.73
C GLU A 390 -10.28 -38.88 9.74
N SER A 391 -11.42 -39.56 9.55
CA SER A 391 -12.45 -39.08 8.61
C SER A 391 -13.28 -37.91 9.14
N SER A 392 -13.35 -37.74 10.46
CA SER A 392 -14.11 -36.67 11.10
C SER A 392 -13.54 -36.32 12.46
N THR A 393 -13.73 -35.09 12.89
CA THR A 393 -13.43 -34.63 14.26
C THR A 393 -14.65 -33.97 14.87
N SER A 394 -14.66 -33.80 16.20
CA SER A 394 -15.63 -32.97 16.91
C SER A 394 -14.90 -31.79 17.54
N VAL A 395 -15.22 -30.58 17.09
CA VAL A 395 -14.53 -29.35 17.49
C VAL A 395 -15.54 -28.21 17.59
N SER A 396 -15.30 -27.28 18.51
CA SER A 396 -16.10 -26.07 18.69
C SER A 396 -15.46 -24.88 17.97
N THR A 397 -16.24 -23.84 17.67
CA THR A 397 -15.71 -22.64 17.02
C THR A 397 -14.82 -21.86 17.98
N TYR A 398 -15.25 -21.71 19.23
CA TYR A 398 -14.48 -21.10 20.32
C TYR A 398 -14.23 -22.15 21.40
N GLU A 399 -13.13 -21.95 22.14
CA GLU A 399 -12.87 -22.70 23.38
C GLU A 399 -14.07 -22.58 24.32
N LYS A 400 -14.49 -23.71 24.89
CA LYS A 400 -15.70 -23.80 25.71
C LYS A 400 -15.65 -22.83 26.88
N GLU A 401 -14.48 -22.72 27.51
CA GLU A 401 -14.21 -21.85 28.64
C GLU A 401 -14.48 -20.37 28.30
N LYS A 402 -14.20 -19.95 27.06
CA LYS A 402 -14.44 -18.57 26.59
C LYS A 402 -15.93 -18.29 26.36
N THR A 403 -16.75 -19.30 26.15
CA THR A 403 -18.20 -19.17 25.91
C THR A 403 -19.05 -19.15 27.18
N VAL A 404 -18.50 -19.61 28.30
CA VAL A 404 -19.23 -19.66 29.58
C VAL A 404 -19.13 -18.31 30.30
N LYS A 405 -20.26 -17.62 30.46
CA LYS A 405 -20.37 -16.34 31.18
C LYS A 405 -21.35 -16.42 32.34
N GLY A 406 -21.05 -15.70 33.43
CA GLY A 406 -21.89 -15.63 34.63
C GLY A 406 -23.22 -14.90 34.39
N LYS A 407 -24.21 -15.14 35.26
CA LYS A 407 -25.56 -14.57 35.13
C LYS A 407 -25.59 -13.04 35.11
N SER A 408 -24.75 -12.38 35.91
CA SER A 408 -24.64 -10.91 35.92
C SER A 408 -24.09 -10.37 34.60
N TYR A 409 -23.10 -11.06 34.00
CA TYR A 409 -22.56 -10.70 32.70
C TYR A 409 -23.61 -10.86 31.61
N LYS A 410 -24.32 -12.01 31.55
CA LYS A 410 -25.40 -12.23 30.58
C LYS A 410 -26.57 -11.25 30.77
N TRP A 411 -26.90 -10.88 32.00
CA TRP A 411 -27.94 -9.87 32.29
C TRP A 411 -27.58 -8.48 31.73
N PHE A 412 -26.31 -8.07 31.83
CA PHE A 412 -25.85 -6.77 31.32
C PHE A 412 -25.54 -6.77 29.82
N TRP A 413 -24.89 -7.83 29.33
CA TRP A 413 -24.31 -7.92 27.98
C TRP A 413 -25.09 -8.86 27.04
N GLY A 414 -26.29 -9.30 27.45
CA GLY A 414 -27.14 -10.21 26.68
C GLY A 414 -26.68 -11.67 26.72
N ASP A 415 -27.58 -12.59 26.34
CA ASP A 415 -27.29 -14.03 26.31
C ASP A 415 -26.43 -14.44 25.10
N HIS A 416 -26.64 -13.78 23.95
CA HIS A 416 -25.98 -14.05 22.66
C HIS A 416 -26.05 -15.55 22.24
N TYR A 417 -25.34 -15.94 21.20
CA TYR A 417 -25.20 -17.34 20.75
C TYR A 417 -23.95 -18.02 21.32
N ARG A 418 -23.41 -17.58 22.47
CA ARG A 418 -22.16 -18.11 23.06
C ARG A 418 -22.16 -19.63 23.18
N ASP A 419 -23.27 -20.18 23.69
CA ASP A 419 -23.42 -21.62 23.88
C ASP A 419 -23.28 -22.35 22.52
N VAL A 420 -23.76 -21.76 21.41
CA VAL A 420 -23.61 -22.32 20.05
C VAL A 420 -22.16 -22.30 19.56
N TYR A 421 -21.39 -21.25 19.88
CA TYR A 421 -19.97 -21.18 19.54
C TYR A 421 -19.12 -22.23 20.28
N GLY A 422 -19.56 -22.67 21.46
CA GLY A 422 -18.89 -23.65 22.31
C GLY A 422 -19.38 -25.10 22.14
N ILE A 423 -20.39 -25.34 21.29
CA ILE A 423 -20.85 -26.70 20.98
C ILE A 423 -19.81 -27.39 20.07
N ASP A 424 -19.43 -28.61 20.42
CA ASP A 424 -18.63 -29.44 19.53
C ASP A 424 -19.50 -29.90 18.36
N VAL A 425 -19.12 -29.51 17.15
CA VAL A 425 -19.76 -29.95 15.91
C VAL A 425 -18.92 -31.06 15.29
N LYS A 426 -19.58 -32.18 14.95
CA LYS A 426 -18.92 -33.27 14.23
C LYS A 426 -18.82 -32.90 12.75
N VAL A 427 -17.60 -32.73 12.27
CA VAL A 427 -17.30 -32.25 10.91
C VAL A 427 -16.28 -33.17 10.23
N PRO A 428 -16.29 -33.26 8.89
CA PRO A 428 -15.27 -34.00 8.17
C PRO A 428 -13.91 -33.30 8.31
N ILE A 429 -12.85 -34.09 8.47
CA ILE A 429 -11.48 -33.60 8.31
C ILE A 429 -11.15 -33.66 6.82
N VAL A 430 -10.71 -32.54 6.27
CA VAL A 430 -10.48 -32.42 4.83
C VAL A 430 -9.14 -31.76 4.58
N THR A 431 -8.41 -32.24 3.58
CA THR A 431 -7.17 -31.65 3.09
C THR A 431 -7.37 -31.11 1.67
N LEU A 432 -6.53 -30.16 1.25
CA LEU A 432 -6.67 -29.53 -0.06
C LEU A 432 -6.49 -30.51 -1.22
N ASP A 433 -5.64 -31.52 -1.08
CA ASP A 433 -5.38 -32.54 -2.10
C ASP A 433 -6.57 -33.49 -2.34
N THR A 434 -7.47 -33.64 -1.35
CA THR A 434 -8.63 -34.53 -1.44
C THR A 434 -9.94 -33.80 -1.76
N LEU A 435 -10.10 -32.56 -1.29
CA LEU A 435 -11.32 -31.78 -1.49
C LEU A 435 -11.59 -31.50 -2.98
N TYR A 436 -12.79 -31.84 -3.46
CA TYR A 436 -13.21 -31.67 -4.86
C TYR A 436 -12.23 -32.25 -5.91
N GLY A 437 -11.48 -33.30 -5.54
CA GLY A 437 -10.48 -33.93 -6.41
C GLY A 437 -9.12 -33.21 -6.45
N GLY A 438 -8.90 -32.28 -5.53
CA GLY A 438 -7.67 -31.52 -5.35
C GLY A 438 -7.87 -30.04 -5.67
N LEU A 439 -7.59 -29.19 -4.69
CA LEU A 439 -7.58 -27.74 -4.77
C LEU A 439 -6.15 -27.20 -4.61
N THR A 440 -5.86 -26.11 -5.30
CA THR A 440 -4.65 -25.30 -5.10
C THR A 440 -5.04 -23.93 -4.55
N ILE A 441 -4.10 -23.30 -3.83
CA ILE A 441 -4.29 -21.97 -3.28
C ILE A 441 -3.92 -20.94 -4.35
N ASP A 442 -4.86 -20.07 -4.70
CA ASP A 442 -4.61 -18.90 -5.55
C ASP A 442 -3.96 -17.79 -4.72
N ARG A 443 -4.60 -17.40 -3.61
CA ARG A 443 -4.10 -16.36 -2.69
C ARG A 443 -4.88 -16.32 -1.38
N LYS A 444 -4.36 -15.58 -0.40
CA LYS A 444 -5.15 -15.10 0.74
C LYS A 444 -6.29 -14.19 0.27
N GLY A 445 -7.37 -14.18 1.02
CA GLY A 445 -8.48 -13.25 0.87
C GLY A 445 -9.04 -12.86 2.24
N GLY A 446 -10.27 -12.37 2.24
CA GLY A 446 -11.02 -12.10 3.47
C GLY A 446 -11.34 -10.63 3.63
N GLY A 447 -12.52 -10.34 4.17
CA GLY A 447 -12.97 -8.98 4.45
C GLY A 447 -12.36 -8.43 5.73
N HIS A 448 -13.11 -7.56 6.41
CA HIS A 448 -12.69 -6.92 7.67
C HIS A 448 -12.80 -7.84 8.90
N GLN A 449 -13.44 -9.01 8.78
CA GLN A 449 -13.77 -9.85 9.94
C GLN A 449 -13.25 -11.29 9.88
N THR A 450 -12.97 -11.82 8.70
CA THR A 450 -12.60 -13.24 8.52
C THR A 450 -11.33 -13.35 7.71
N ARG A 451 -10.52 -14.35 8.09
CA ARG A 451 -9.42 -14.83 7.28
C ARG A 451 -9.98 -15.84 6.27
N SER A 452 -9.55 -15.75 5.01
CA SER A 452 -9.98 -16.70 3.98
C SER A 452 -8.88 -17.03 3.00
N LEU A 453 -9.01 -18.17 2.33
CA LEU A 453 -8.22 -18.53 1.15
C LEU A 453 -9.12 -18.56 -0.09
N ARG A 454 -8.59 -18.08 -1.21
CA ARG A 454 -9.15 -18.37 -2.53
C ARG A 454 -8.48 -19.62 -3.07
N LEU A 455 -9.30 -20.59 -3.45
CA LEU A 455 -8.87 -21.89 -3.91
C LEU A 455 -9.32 -22.11 -5.35
N VAL A 456 -8.60 -22.91 -6.11
CA VAL A 456 -8.91 -23.24 -7.50
C VAL A 456 -8.83 -24.75 -7.67
N ASP A 457 -9.82 -25.35 -8.34
CA ASP A 457 -9.78 -26.78 -8.68
C ASP A 457 -9.07 -27.05 -10.01
N LYS A 458 -8.91 -28.32 -10.35
CA LYS A 458 -8.27 -28.75 -11.62
C LYS A 458 -8.99 -28.28 -12.88
N ASN A 459 -10.26 -27.90 -12.78
CA ASN A 459 -11.07 -27.39 -13.89
C ASN A 459 -11.06 -25.85 -13.96
N GLY A 460 -10.31 -25.17 -13.06
CA GLY A 460 -10.24 -23.72 -13.00
C GLY A 460 -11.38 -23.05 -12.24
N ARG A 461 -12.22 -23.82 -11.52
CA ARG A 461 -13.34 -23.28 -10.72
C ARG A 461 -12.84 -22.73 -9.41
N ASN A 462 -13.37 -21.57 -9.02
CA ASN A 462 -12.91 -20.84 -7.84
C ASN A 462 -13.76 -21.13 -6.60
N PHE A 463 -13.13 -21.35 -5.46
CA PHE A 463 -13.79 -21.53 -4.18
C PHE A 463 -13.27 -20.51 -3.16
N ASN A 464 -14.12 -20.13 -2.21
CA ASN A 464 -13.72 -19.34 -1.05
C ASN A 464 -13.76 -20.24 0.19
N LEU A 465 -12.63 -20.36 0.89
CA LEU A 465 -12.52 -21.05 2.18
C LEU A 465 -12.43 -19.98 3.28
N ARG A 466 -13.47 -19.82 4.10
CA ARG A 466 -13.58 -18.75 5.12
C ARG A 466 -13.56 -19.36 6.53
N GLY A 467 -12.74 -18.83 7.43
CA GLY A 467 -12.73 -19.27 8.83
C GLY A 467 -14.08 -18.98 9.50
N VAL A 468 -14.59 -19.93 10.30
CA VAL A 468 -15.82 -19.72 11.08
C VAL A 468 -15.57 -18.73 12.22
N LYS A 469 -14.43 -18.89 12.91
CA LYS A 469 -13.97 -17.96 13.92
C LYS A 469 -13.60 -16.63 13.27
N LYS A 470 -14.22 -15.56 13.76
CA LYS A 470 -13.93 -14.18 13.36
C LYS A 470 -12.60 -13.73 13.97
N SER A 471 -11.90 -12.85 13.26
CA SER A 471 -10.70 -12.18 13.75
C SER A 471 -11.10 -10.83 14.36
N ALA A 472 -11.04 -10.76 15.69
CA ALA A 472 -11.30 -9.53 16.43
C ALA A 472 -10.25 -8.45 16.15
N THR A 473 -8.97 -8.82 16.11
CA THR A 473 -7.87 -7.89 15.82
C THR A 473 -7.99 -7.27 14.44
N ARG A 474 -8.32 -8.07 13.42
CA ARG A 474 -8.56 -7.58 12.05
C ARG A 474 -9.72 -6.60 11.99
N TYR A 475 -10.80 -6.86 12.73
CA TYR A 475 -11.94 -5.94 12.78
C TYR A 475 -11.61 -4.63 13.48
N LEU A 476 -10.94 -4.70 14.63
CA LEU A 476 -10.43 -3.51 15.31
C LEU A 476 -9.58 -2.68 14.34
N GLN A 477 -8.65 -3.31 13.64
CA GLN A 477 -7.77 -2.65 12.69
C GLN A 477 -8.50 -2.03 11.49
N THR A 478 -9.44 -2.75 10.88
CA THR A 478 -10.02 -2.35 9.60
C THR A 478 -11.28 -1.48 9.74
N VAL A 479 -11.94 -1.49 10.90
CA VAL A 479 -13.21 -0.78 11.12
C VAL A 479 -13.10 0.31 12.18
N LEU A 480 -12.36 0.09 13.26
CA LEU A 480 -12.29 1.03 14.38
C LEU A 480 -11.03 1.90 14.37
N PHE A 481 -9.91 1.36 13.90
CA PHE A 481 -8.61 2.02 13.90
C PHE A 481 -8.04 2.05 12.48
N THR A 482 -8.74 2.72 11.56
CA THR A 482 -8.35 2.78 10.13
C THR A 482 -7.08 3.58 9.87
N ASP A 483 -6.66 4.39 10.84
CA ASP A 483 -5.62 5.41 10.71
C ASP A 483 -4.44 5.12 11.65
N SER A 484 -4.45 3.97 12.33
CA SER A 484 -3.34 3.55 13.21
C SER A 484 -3.27 2.03 13.28
N TYR A 485 -2.06 1.46 13.20
CA TYR A 485 -1.90 0.02 13.35
C TYR A 485 -1.94 -0.41 14.81
N VAL A 486 -2.90 -1.26 15.15
CA VAL A 486 -3.23 -1.66 16.52
C VAL A 486 -3.37 -3.17 16.70
N GLU A 487 -3.36 -3.96 15.62
CA GLU A 487 -3.66 -5.39 15.65
C GLU A 487 -2.79 -6.15 16.67
N ASP A 488 -1.48 -5.91 16.68
CA ASP A 488 -0.56 -6.58 17.60
C ASP A 488 -0.76 -6.19 19.07
N TYR A 489 -1.21 -4.97 19.35
CA TYR A 489 -1.46 -4.50 20.72
C TYR A 489 -2.72 -5.15 21.34
N PHE A 490 -3.64 -5.63 20.51
CA PHE A 490 -4.88 -6.24 20.98
C PHE A 490 -4.85 -7.77 21.02
N LYS A 491 -3.87 -8.43 20.42
CA LYS A 491 -3.72 -9.89 20.52
C LYS A 491 -3.60 -10.35 21.97
N GLU A 492 -4.36 -11.38 22.33
CA GLU A 492 -4.40 -11.99 23.66
C GLU A 492 -4.79 -11.02 24.78
N THR A 493 -5.59 -10.00 24.46
CA THR A 493 -6.07 -9.01 25.44
C THR A 493 -7.53 -9.18 25.81
N VAL A 494 -7.91 -8.54 26.93
CA VAL A 494 -9.32 -8.43 27.36
C VAL A 494 -10.19 -7.74 26.29
N THR A 495 -9.62 -6.80 25.53
CA THR A 495 -10.33 -6.13 24.43
C THR A 495 -10.64 -7.11 23.30
N GLU A 496 -9.67 -7.94 22.90
CA GLU A 496 -9.92 -8.99 21.90
C GLU A 496 -11.01 -9.97 22.37
N ASP A 497 -10.93 -10.44 23.60
CA ASP A 497 -11.94 -11.35 24.17
C ASP A 497 -13.34 -10.71 24.19
N LEU A 498 -13.45 -9.40 24.45
CA LEU A 498 -14.71 -8.65 24.40
C LEU A 498 -15.27 -8.55 22.98
N ILE A 499 -14.42 -8.33 21.97
CA ILE A 499 -14.85 -8.27 20.56
C ILE A 499 -15.23 -9.65 20.04
N LEU A 500 -14.50 -10.71 20.40
CA LEU A 500 -14.90 -12.09 20.12
C LEU A 500 -16.26 -12.41 20.77
N ASP A 501 -16.48 -11.94 22.00
CA ASP A 501 -17.77 -12.07 22.68
C ASP A 501 -18.89 -11.30 21.98
N PHE A 502 -18.60 -10.10 21.46
CA PHE A 502 -19.52 -9.33 20.61
C PHE A 502 -19.90 -10.11 19.34
N TYR A 503 -18.95 -10.81 18.70
CA TYR A 503 -19.26 -11.63 17.52
C TYR A 503 -20.25 -12.76 17.80
N THR A 504 -20.38 -13.19 19.04
CA THR A 504 -21.39 -14.19 19.41
C THR A 504 -22.82 -13.64 19.35
N ALA A 505 -23.03 -12.33 19.17
CA ALA A 505 -24.36 -11.77 18.94
C ALA A 505 -24.99 -12.25 17.61
N GLY A 506 -24.15 -12.57 16.61
CA GLY A 506 -24.57 -13.25 15.39
C GLY A 506 -24.47 -14.77 15.52
N HIS A 507 -25.31 -15.51 14.80
CA HIS A 507 -25.24 -16.97 14.79
C HIS A 507 -24.09 -17.46 13.86
N PRO A 508 -23.22 -18.40 14.29
CA PRO A 508 -22.00 -18.76 13.53
C PRO A 508 -22.27 -19.55 12.25
N TYR A 509 -23.44 -20.19 12.15
CA TYR A 509 -23.80 -21.13 11.09
C TYR A 509 -25.00 -20.68 10.24
N THR A 510 -25.30 -19.37 10.22
CA THR A 510 -26.45 -18.83 9.46
C THR A 510 -26.36 -19.12 7.96
N SER A 511 -25.15 -19.10 7.38
CA SER A 511 -24.96 -19.34 5.93
C SER A 511 -25.54 -20.68 5.46
N PHE A 512 -25.61 -21.70 6.33
CA PHE A 512 -26.11 -23.03 5.98
C PHE A 512 -27.64 -23.11 5.86
N VAL A 513 -28.37 -22.14 6.43
CA VAL A 513 -29.85 -22.09 6.31
C VAL A 513 -30.31 -21.23 5.14
N VAL A 514 -29.44 -20.35 4.61
CA VAL A 514 -29.80 -19.43 3.52
C VAL A 514 -30.17 -20.18 2.25
N GLY A 515 -29.40 -21.20 1.84
CA GLY A 515 -29.66 -21.96 0.62
C GLY A 515 -31.08 -22.54 0.54
N PRO A 516 -31.50 -23.39 1.50
CA PRO A 516 -32.86 -23.92 1.55
C PRO A 516 -33.97 -22.86 1.57
N LEU A 517 -33.73 -21.72 2.21
CA LEU A 517 -34.69 -20.60 2.22
C LEU A 517 -34.74 -19.90 0.85
N SER A 518 -33.60 -19.69 0.21
CA SER A 518 -33.49 -19.11 -1.13
C SER A 518 -34.16 -20.00 -2.18
N ASP A 519 -33.97 -21.31 -2.12
CA ASP A 519 -34.65 -22.29 -2.97
C ASP A 519 -36.18 -22.17 -2.86
N ALA A 520 -36.71 -21.99 -1.63
CA ALA A 520 -38.14 -21.88 -1.38
C ALA A 520 -38.79 -20.65 -2.04
N VAL A 521 -38.01 -19.59 -2.32
CA VAL A 521 -38.50 -18.34 -2.95
C VAL A 521 -37.92 -18.11 -4.37
N GLY A 522 -37.10 -19.04 -4.86
CA GLY A 522 -36.45 -18.97 -6.17
C GLY A 522 -35.42 -17.85 -6.26
N ILE A 523 -34.50 -17.77 -5.29
CA ILE A 523 -33.34 -16.88 -5.30
C ILE A 523 -32.08 -17.73 -5.50
N TYR A 524 -31.17 -17.28 -6.36
CA TYR A 524 -29.88 -17.95 -6.59
C TYR A 524 -28.96 -17.81 -5.38
N HIS A 525 -28.20 -18.86 -5.06
CA HIS A 525 -27.36 -18.88 -3.86
C HIS A 525 -26.14 -19.79 -4.03
N THR A 526 -25.14 -19.64 -3.16
CA THR A 526 -23.99 -20.56 -3.04
C THR A 526 -24.32 -21.76 -2.15
N ASN A 527 -23.46 -22.78 -2.15
CA ASN A 527 -23.65 -24.01 -1.37
C ASN A 527 -22.53 -24.16 -0.32
N PRO A 528 -22.66 -23.50 0.85
CA PRO A 528 -21.63 -23.56 1.89
C PRO A 528 -21.52 -24.96 2.51
N PHE A 529 -20.29 -25.40 2.74
CA PHE A 529 -19.97 -26.69 3.36
C PHE A 529 -18.99 -26.49 4.53
N LEU A 530 -19.33 -27.05 5.70
CA LEU A 530 -18.53 -26.95 6.92
C LEU A 530 -17.52 -28.09 6.99
N LEU A 531 -16.26 -27.77 7.26
CA LEU A 531 -15.18 -28.74 7.40
C LEU A 531 -14.14 -28.29 8.45
N TYR A 532 -13.33 -29.24 8.89
CA TYR A 532 -12.11 -28.97 9.65
C TYR A 532 -10.89 -29.15 8.75
N MET A 533 -10.01 -28.14 8.74
CA MET A 533 -8.77 -28.15 7.95
C MET A 533 -7.58 -28.35 8.88
N PRO A 534 -6.94 -29.53 8.93
CA PRO A 534 -5.75 -29.74 9.75
C PRO A 534 -4.54 -29.07 9.10
N LYS A 535 -3.46 -28.89 9.87
CA LYS A 535 -2.14 -28.63 9.25
C LYS A 535 -1.69 -29.83 8.42
N HIS A 536 -1.38 -29.59 7.15
CA HIS A 536 -0.96 -30.62 6.19
C HIS A 536 -0.09 -30.04 5.08
N GLU A 537 0.61 -30.89 4.33
CA GLU A 537 1.58 -30.47 3.31
C GLU A 537 0.97 -29.56 2.23
N GLY A 538 -0.26 -29.84 1.79
CA GLY A 538 -0.96 -29.06 0.75
C GLY A 538 -1.20 -27.58 1.10
N LEU A 539 -1.20 -27.20 2.38
CA LEU A 539 -1.25 -25.79 2.80
C LEU A 539 0.09 -25.06 2.66
N GLY A 540 1.21 -25.77 2.55
CA GLY A 540 2.55 -25.18 2.45
C GLY A 540 2.81 -24.10 3.52
N LYS A 541 3.22 -22.90 3.09
CA LYS A 541 3.44 -21.75 3.98
C LYS A 541 2.19 -21.29 4.75
N TYR A 542 1.00 -21.56 4.23
CA TYR A 542 -0.26 -21.14 4.84
C TYR A 542 -0.63 -21.94 6.09
N ASN A 543 0.08 -23.02 6.41
CA ASN A 543 -0.09 -23.76 7.67
C ASN A 543 0.08 -22.90 8.92
N ALA A 544 0.91 -21.84 8.86
CA ALA A 544 1.13 -20.92 9.98
C ALA A 544 -0.17 -20.24 10.41
N GLU A 545 -1.04 -19.93 9.46
CA GLU A 545 -2.26 -19.19 9.68
C GLU A 545 -3.50 -20.10 9.59
N PHE A 546 -3.61 -20.91 8.53
CA PHE A 546 -4.86 -21.54 8.09
C PHE A 546 -5.06 -23.00 8.49
N GLY A 547 -4.12 -23.58 9.25
CA GLY A 547 -4.25 -24.95 9.74
C GLY A 547 -4.90 -25.04 11.13
N ASP A 548 -5.52 -26.18 11.39
CA ASP A 548 -6.15 -26.59 12.66
C ASP A 548 -7.37 -25.76 13.09
N GLU A 549 -8.27 -25.48 12.14
CA GLU A 549 -9.46 -24.65 12.40
C GLU A 549 -10.69 -25.08 11.57
N LEU A 550 -11.88 -24.61 12.00
CA LEU A 550 -13.13 -24.75 11.27
C LEU A 550 -13.24 -23.75 10.12
N TYR A 551 -13.60 -24.26 8.94
CA TYR A 551 -13.81 -23.46 7.74
C TYR A 551 -15.15 -23.76 7.08
N VAL A 552 -15.70 -22.73 6.44
CA VAL A 552 -16.77 -22.84 5.46
C VAL A 552 -16.16 -22.70 4.08
N ILE A 553 -16.32 -23.72 3.23
CA ILE A 553 -16.01 -23.60 1.81
C ILE A 553 -17.30 -23.38 1.01
N ALA A 554 -17.25 -22.47 0.04
CA ALA A 554 -18.36 -22.23 -0.89
C ALA A 554 -17.81 -21.87 -2.28
N GLU A 555 -18.62 -22.08 -3.31
CA GLU A 555 -18.32 -21.61 -4.66
C GLU A 555 -18.12 -20.09 -4.65
N ARG A 556 -17.14 -19.61 -5.42
CA ARG A 556 -17.06 -18.19 -5.76
C ARG A 556 -17.90 -17.99 -7.02
N PRO A 557 -18.97 -17.16 -6.99
CA PRO A 557 -19.79 -16.93 -8.17
C PRO A 557 -18.96 -16.27 -9.29
N ASP A 558 -18.59 -17.05 -10.29
CA ASP A 558 -17.91 -16.63 -11.52
C ASP A 558 -18.18 -17.62 -12.66
N ASN A 559 -17.62 -17.35 -13.83
CA ASN A 559 -17.85 -18.15 -15.04
C ASN A 559 -17.37 -19.62 -14.93
N GLY A 560 -16.69 -20.02 -13.85
CA GLY A 560 -16.41 -21.42 -13.56
C GLY A 560 -17.63 -22.25 -13.15
N PHE A 561 -18.77 -21.60 -12.82
CA PHE A 561 -19.97 -22.27 -12.30
C PHE A 561 -21.25 -21.98 -13.11
N LEU A 562 -21.14 -21.79 -14.42
CA LEU A 562 -22.32 -21.58 -15.28
C LEU A 562 -23.27 -22.79 -15.32
N ASP A 563 -22.77 -23.98 -14.96
CA ASP A 563 -23.51 -25.23 -14.87
C ASP A 563 -24.04 -25.52 -13.46
N ASN A 564 -23.76 -24.67 -12.48
CA ASN A 564 -24.24 -24.87 -11.11
C ASN A 564 -25.74 -24.58 -11.03
N PRO A 565 -26.59 -25.57 -10.68
CA PRO A 565 -28.04 -25.39 -10.67
C PRO A 565 -28.51 -24.25 -9.75
N SER A 566 -27.82 -24.03 -8.64
CA SER A 566 -28.13 -22.97 -7.66
C SER A 566 -27.86 -21.54 -8.19
N PHE A 567 -27.13 -21.41 -9.31
CA PHE A 567 -26.90 -20.15 -10.01
C PHE A 567 -27.79 -19.97 -11.25
N GLY A 568 -28.70 -20.92 -11.51
CA GLY A 568 -29.55 -20.91 -12.70
C GLY A 568 -28.80 -21.38 -13.95
N LYS A 569 -29.00 -20.69 -15.07
CA LYS A 569 -28.32 -20.96 -16.36
C LYS A 569 -27.84 -19.67 -17.02
N PRO A 570 -26.92 -18.93 -16.37
CA PRO A 570 -26.44 -17.67 -16.90
C PRO A 570 -25.48 -17.89 -18.07
N ASP A 571 -25.44 -16.95 -19.01
CA ASP A 571 -24.37 -16.89 -20.03
C ASP A 571 -23.03 -16.44 -19.41
N ALA A 572 -23.10 -15.64 -18.34
CA ALA A 572 -21.96 -15.14 -17.59
C ALA A 572 -22.40 -14.70 -16.17
N ILE A 573 -21.47 -14.78 -15.21
CA ILE A 573 -21.64 -14.26 -13.85
C ILE A 573 -20.73 -13.03 -13.70
N GLU A 574 -21.33 -11.90 -13.32
CA GLU A 574 -20.67 -10.59 -13.32
C GLU A 574 -20.86 -9.88 -11.99
N SER A 575 -19.89 -9.04 -11.62
CA SER A 575 -20.01 -8.23 -10.40
C SER A 575 -21.04 -7.12 -10.54
N THR A 576 -21.56 -6.61 -9.41
CA THR A 576 -22.43 -5.44 -9.34
C THR A 576 -21.81 -4.22 -10.04
N THR A 577 -20.49 -4.05 -9.95
CA THR A 577 -19.77 -2.97 -10.64
C THR A 577 -19.79 -3.14 -12.15
N ASN A 578 -19.55 -4.35 -12.67
CA ASN A 578 -19.63 -4.61 -14.11
C ASN A 578 -21.06 -4.47 -14.64
N MET A 579 -22.05 -4.92 -13.87
CA MET A 579 -23.47 -4.71 -14.18
C MET A 579 -23.76 -3.20 -14.31
N ARG A 580 -23.39 -2.37 -13.33
CA ARG A 580 -23.59 -0.90 -13.38
C ARG A 580 -22.89 -0.27 -14.58
N LYS A 581 -21.64 -0.66 -14.89
CA LYS A 581 -20.90 -0.20 -16.07
C LYS A 581 -21.63 -0.55 -17.37
N LYS A 582 -22.21 -1.75 -17.47
CA LYS A 582 -23.00 -2.16 -18.64
C LYS A 582 -24.27 -1.33 -18.78
N LEU A 583 -25.03 -1.14 -17.70
CA LEU A 583 -26.25 -0.31 -17.70
C LEU A 583 -26.01 1.13 -18.16
N LEU A 584 -24.89 1.74 -17.76
CA LEU A 584 -24.52 3.10 -18.18
C LEU A 584 -24.02 3.18 -19.63
N LYS A 585 -23.54 2.06 -20.18
CA LYS A 585 -22.89 2.03 -21.49
C LYS A 585 -23.88 1.98 -22.65
N ASP A 586 -24.97 1.24 -22.50
CA ASP A 586 -25.87 0.91 -23.60
C ASP A 586 -27.25 0.50 -23.05
N GLU A 587 -28.32 1.02 -23.66
CA GLU A 587 -29.72 0.80 -23.26
C GLU A 587 -30.19 -0.65 -23.42
N LYS A 588 -29.45 -1.49 -24.17
CA LYS A 588 -29.75 -2.92 -24.31
C LYS A 588 -29.58 -3.71 -23.02
N TYR A 589 -28.81 -3.19 -22.06
CA TYR A 589 -28.62 -3.82 -20.76
C TYR A 589 -29.75 -3.39 -19.83
N GLN A 590 -30.48 -4.37 -19.29
CA GLN A 590 -31.59 -4.15 -18.38
C GLN A 590 -31.45 -5.09 -17.18
N VAL A 591 -32.01 -4.66 -16.04
CA VAL A 591 -32.08 -5.47 -14.81
C VAL A 591 -33.44 -6.13 -14.76
N ASP A 592 -33.50 -7.40 -14.37
CA ASP A 592 -34.76 -8.01 -13.94
C ASP A 592 -35.14 -7.41 -12.58
N GLU A 593 -35.95 -6.35 -12.63
CA GLU A 593 -36.36 -5.59 -11.45
C GLU A 593 -37.07 -6.46 -10.41
N ALA A 594 -37.90 -7.41 -10.86
CA ALA A 594 -38.66 -8.27 -9.96
C ALA A 594 -37.73 -9.24 -9.20
N ALA A 595 -36.77 -9.85 -9.91
CA ALA A 595 -35.75 -10.69 -9.29
C ALA A 595 -34.85 -9.89 -8.33
N PHE A 596 -34.41 -8.69 -8.73
CA PHE A 596 -33.57 -7.83 -7.90
C PHE A 596 -34.28 -7.40 -6.61
N ILE A 597 -35.54 -6.93 -6.72
CA ILE A 597 -36.34 -6.51 -5.55
C ILE A 597 -36.59 -7.71 -4.63
N LYS A 598 -36.91 -8.89 -5.19
CA LYS A 598 -37.12 -10.11 -4.40
C LYS A 598 -35.87 -10.46 -3.60
N ALA A 599 -34.70 -10.46 -4.23
CA ALA A 599 -33.43 -10.71 -3.55
C ALA A 599 -33.20 -9.71 -2.41
N ARG A 600 -33.37 -8.41 -2.68
CA ARG A 600 -33.17 -7.37 -1.64
C ARG A 600 -34.16 -7.45 -0.50
N LEU A 601 -35.43 -7.77 -0.75
CA LEU A 601 -36.42 -7.95 0.31
C LEU A 601 -36.13 -9.20 1.15
N PHE A 602 -35.61 -10.26 0.53
CA PHE A 602 -35.18 -11.46 1.23
C PHE A 602 -33.95 -11.19 2.12
N ASP A 603 -32.96 -10.45 1.61
CA ASP A 603 -31.81 -9.99 2.41
C ASP A 603 -32.30 -9.19 3.64
N MET A 604 -33.20 -8.23 3.44
CA MET A 604 -33.79 -7.44 4.54
C MET A 604 -34.56 -8.31 5.56
N LEU A 605 -35.25 -9.35 5.10
CA LEU A 605 -36.01 -10.27 5.96
C LEU A 605 -35.07 -11.10 6.85
N LEU A 606 -33.94 -11.55 6.29
CA LEU A 606 -32.92 -12.29 7.03
C LEU A 606 -32.02 -11.37 7.87
N GLY A 607 -32.06 -10.06 7.61
CA GLY A 607 -31.10 -9.11 8.16
C GLY A 607 -29.70 -9.28 7.57
N ASP A 608 -29.62 -9.72 6.31
CA ASP A 608 -28.40 -9.79 5.53
C ASP A 608 -28.07 -8.43 4.91
N TRP A 609 -26.89 -7.92 5.24
CA TRP A 609 -26.41 -6.61 4.80
C TRP A 609 -25.08 -6.71 4.05
N ASP A 610 -24.56 -7.93 3.83
CA ASP A 610 -23.34 -8.22 3.05
C ASP A 610 -23.65 -8.32 1.55
#